data_AF-A0A950L5M3-F1
#
_entry.id   AF-A0A950L5M3-F1
#
_cell.length_a   1.000
_cell.length_b   1.000
_cell.length_c   1.000
_cell.angle_alpha   90.00
_cell.angle_beta   90.00
_cell.angle_gamma   90.00
#
_symmetry.space_group_name_H-M   'P 1'
#
loop_
_entity.id
_entity.type
_entity.pdbx_description
1 polymer ?
#
loop_
_entity_poly.entity_id
_entity_poly.type
_entity_poly.pdbx_seq_one_letter_code
_entity_poly.pdbx_strand_id
1 'polypeptide(L)'
;MTTSTDTLPPASPPDLAGLRAQLQALLQWQARHAGPAAPALDRADPAAALSHFARTHGARWEGEQLKLWQRVEAALVRQLGAQTAYPLHGSLAPFDALDNGHAPRQGGPVGLDLAALLRHPACVLDEADELDLLIRYWEAARRALPDVDLDFGNFWRDFEWAALAWHLDRIATEAAPDRRLLAHVVRTATRYIELKPLTLLIDAEGLLADGFTLR
;
A
#
# COMPACT_ATOMS: atom_id res chain seq x y z
N MET A 1 -29.62 -23.39 -3.64
CA MET A 1 -28.59 -22.60 -4.35
C MET A 1 -29.05 -21.15 -4.33
N THR A 2 -28.49 -20.35 -3.44
CA THR A 2 -28.70 -18.90 -3.39
C THR A 2 -27.32 -18.25 -3.51
N THR A 3 -26.99 -17.80 -4.71
CA THR A 3 -25.86 -16.90 -4.94
C THR A 3 -26.25 -15.55 -4.37
N SER A 4 -25.84 -15.26 -3.14
CA SER A 4 -25.84 -13.88 -2.64
C SER A 4 -24.77 -13.12 -3.41
N THR A 5 -25.20 -12.26 -4.32
CA THR A 5 -24.36 -11.22 -4.90
C THR A 5 -24.03 -10.25 -3.76
N ASP A 6 -22.91 -10.49 -3.08
CA ASP A 6 -22.36 -9.61 -2.05
C ASP A 6 -21.92 -8.31 -2.72
N THR A 7 -22.89 -7.45 -2.97
CA THR A 7 -22.68 -6.13 -3.53
C THR A 7 -22.49 -5.24 -2.32
N LEU A 8 -21.23 -4.91 -2.02
CA LEU A 8 -20.91 -3.91 -1.00
C LEU A 8 -21.80 -2.66 -1.27
N PRO A 9 -22.51 -2.12 -0.27
CA PRO A 9 -23.34 -0.94 -0.47
C PRO A 9 -22.53 0.19 -1.15
N PRO A 10 -23.18 1.08 -1.92
CA PRO A 10 -22.50 2.21 -2.54
C PRO A 10 -21.74 2.97 -1.46
N ALA A 11 -20.46 3.25 -1.71
CA ALA A 11 -19.61 3.93 -0.74
C ALA A 11 -20.22 5.29 -0.41
N SER A 12 -20.54 5.53 0.87
CA SER A 12 -20.79 6.88 1.38
C SER A 12 -19.60 7.78 1.03
N PRO A 13 -19.80 9.10 0.81
CA PRO A 13 -18.67 9.99 0.61
C PRO A 13 -17.68 9.83 1.78
N PRO A 14 -16.38 9.75 1.49
CA PRO A 14 -15.37 9.45 2.50
C PRO A 14 -15.37 10.56 3.57
N ASP A 15 -15.23 10.16 4.85
CA ASP A 15 -15.01 11.11 5.93
C ASP A 15 -13.59 11.69 5.84
N LEU A 16 -13.42 12.70 4.99
CA LEU A 16 -12.14 13.39 4.79
C LEU A 16 -11.67 14.11 6.06
N ALA A 17 -12.58 14.51 6.95
CA ALA A 17 -12.20 15.11 8.23
C ALA A 17 -11.61 14.04 9.17
N GLY A 18 -12.26 12.90 9.28
CA GLY A 18 -11.77 11.74 10.02
C GLY A 18 -10.42 11.25 9.51
N LEU A 19 -10.26 11.08 8.19
CA LEU A 19 -8.98 10.68 7.59
C LEU A 19 -7.85 11.68 7.88
N ARG A 20 -8.11 12.99 7.80
CA ARG A 20 -7.12 14.01 8.16
C ARG A 20 -6.69 13.90 9.62
N ALA A 21 -7.65 13.72 10.53
CA ALA A 21 -7.35 13.54 11.95
C ALA A 21 -6.55 12.25 12.20
N GLN A 22 -6.91 11.16 11.52
CA GLN A 22 -6.23 9.88 11.64
C GLN A 22 -4.79 9.93 11.11
N LEU A 23 -4.55 10.56 9.95
CA LEU A 23 -3.21 10.80 9.40
C LEU A 23 -2.35 11.66 10.33
N GLN A 24 -2.94 12.69 10.94
CA GLN A 24 -2.25 13.53 11.91
C GLN A 24 -1.87 12.73 13.17
N ALA A 25 -2.77 11.89 13.68
CA ALA A 25 -2.48 11.01 14.81
C ALA A 25 -1.39 9.99 14.49
N LEU A 26 -1.41 9.41 13.28
CA LEU A 26 -0.39 8.50 12.77
C LEU A 26 0.97 9.19 12.73
N LEU A 27 1.05 10.39 12.15
CA LEU A 27 2.30 11.15 12.09
C LEU A 27 2.85 11.48 13.48
N GLN A 28 1.98 11.88 14.42
CA GLN A 28 2.38 12.12 15.80
C GLN A 28 2.92 10.85 16.47
N TRP A 29 2.30 9.70 16.20
CA TRP A 29 2.80 8.41 16.68
C TRP A 29 4.15 8.06 16.06
N GLN A 30 4.34 8.25 14.75
CA GLN A 30 5.61 7.99 14.07
C GLN A 30 6.72 8.90 14.58
N ALA A 31 6.47 10.20 14.73
CA ALA A 31 7.45 11.18 15.18
C ALA A 31 7.94 10.90 16.61
N ARG A 32 7.05 10.44 17.50
CA ARG A 32 7.44 10.01 18.87
C ARG A 32 8.40 8.84 18.86
N HIS A 33 8.32 7.97 17.85
CA HIS A 33 9.11 6.74 17.76
C HIS A 33 10.25 6.81 16.72
N ALA A 34 10.41 7.92 15.99
CA ALA A 34 11.48 8.14 15.01
C ALA A 34 12.59 9.06 15.53
N GLY A 35 12.56 9.41 16.83
CA GLY A 35 13.54 10.30 17.45
C GLY A 35 14.90 9.64 17.72
N PRO A 36 15.91 10.40 18.21
CA PRO A 36 17.27 9.91 18.43
C PRO A 36 17.38 8.76 19.45
N ALA A 37 16.38 8.61 20.32
CA ALA A 37 16.27 7.55 21.33
C ALA A 37 15.40 6.38 20.87
N ALA A 38 15.00 6.32 19.59
CA ALA A 38 14.24 5.22 19.04
C ALA A 38 15.03 3.91 19.10
N PRO A 39 14.41 2.79 19.47
CA PRO A 39 15.06 1.48 19.37
C PRO A 39 15.36 1.18 17.90
N ALA A 40 16.43 0.41 17.64
CA ALA A 40 16.66 -0.15 16.32
C ALA A 40 15.48 -1.08 16.00
N LEU A 41 14.71 -0.73 14.95
CA LEU A 41 13.60 -1.53 14.48
C LEU A 41 14.08 -2.46 13.38
N ASP A 42 13.67 -3.73 13.46
CA ASP A 42 13.84 -4.65 12.34
C ASP A 42 13.09 -4.08 11.14
N ARG A 43 13.80 -3.98 10.01
CA ARG A 43 13.20 -3.49 8.78
C ARG A 43 12.26 -4.57 8.26
N ALA A 44 11.02 -4.17 7.94
CA ALA A 44 10.08 -5.05 7.25
C ALA A 44 10.74 -5.57 5.96
N ASP A 45 10.75 -6.89 5.79
CA ASP A 45 11.33 -7.55 4.63
C ASP A 45 10.32 -7.52 3.47
N PRO A 46 10.55 -6.71 2.42
CA PRO A 46 9.63 -6.64 1.31
C PRO A 46 9.54 -7.97 0.54
N ALA A 47 10.62 -8.77 0.51
CA ALA A 47 10.62 -10.04 -0.20
C ALA A 47 9.74 -11.09 0.51
N ALA A 48 9.69 -11.08 1.84
CA ALA A 48 8.82 -11.96 2.62
C ALA A 48 7.33 -11.71 2.33
N ALA A 49 6.91 -10.45 2.26
CA ALA A 49 5.54 -10.06 1.91
C ALA A 49 5.18 -10.45 0.47
N LEU A 50 6.07 -10.18 -0.49
CA LEU A 50 5.85 -10.52 -1.91
C LEU A 50 5.83 -12.04 -2.14
N SER A 51 6.62 -12.80 -1.38
CA SER A 51 6.60 -14.27 -1.41
C SER A 51 5.24 -14.84 -1.06
N HIS A 52 4.44 -14.14 -0.24
CA HIS A 52 3.07 -14.58 0.06
C HIS A 52 2.20 -14.53 -1.21
N PHE A 53 2.20 -13.41 -1.92
CA PHE A 53 1.48 -13.27 -3.19
C PHE A 53 1.92 -14.32 -4.22
N ALA A 54 3.23 -14.53 -4.38
CA ALA A 54 3.76 -15.53 -5.30
C ALA A 54 3.33 -16.96 -4.94
N ARG A 55 3.25 -17.32 -3.65
CA ARG A 55 2.77 -18.64 -3.22
C ARG A 55 1.27 -18.82 -3.45
N THR A 56 0.48 -17.78 -3.21
CA THR A 56 -0.98 -17.85 -3.31
C THR A 56 -1.46 -17.81 -4.77
N HIS A 57 -0.90 -16.93 -5.60
CA HIS A 57 -1.35 -16.69 -6.97
C HIS A 57 -0.35 -17.13 -8.04
N GLY A 58 0.92 -17.33 -7.68
CA GLY A 58 1.98 -17.72 -8.61
C GLY A 58 2.34 -19.21 -8.59
N ALA A 59 1.55 -20.05 -7.92
CA ALA A 59 1.87 -21.47 -7.73
C ALA A 59 2.07 -22.26 -9.03
N ARG A 60 1.55 -21.75 -10.16
CA ARG A 60 1.67 -22.37 -11.49
C ARG A 60 2.66 -21.65 -12.40
N TRP A 61 3.32 -20.59 -11.95
CA TRP A 61 4.24 -19.83 -12.78
C TRP A 61 5.49 -20.63 -13.08
N GLU A 62 5.69 -20.89 -14.36
CA GLU A 62 6.88 -21.56 -14.89
C GLU A 62 7.47 -20.73 -16.04
N GLY A 63 8.71 -21.04 -16.44
CA GLY A 63 9.34 -20.47 -17.62
C GLY A 63 9.32 -18.94 -17.67
N GLU A 64 8.55 -18.37 -18.60
CA GLU A 64 8.45 -16.92 -18.81
C GLU A 64 7.73 -16.19 -17.67
N GLN A 65 6.64 -16.76 -17.11
CA GLN A 65 5.88 -16.12 -16.03
C GLN A 65 6.74 -15.95 -14.78
N LEU A 66 7.53 -16.98 -14.43
CA LEU A 66 8.45 -16.90 -13.30
C LEU A 66 9.52 -15.81 -13.50
N LYS A 67 10.05 -15.67 -14.72
CA LYS A 67 11.00 -14.59 -15.06
C LYS A 67 10.35 -13.21 -14.97
N LEU A 68 9.09 -13.07 -15.39
CA LEU A 68 8.35 -11.81 -15.26
C LEU A 68 8.16 -11.46 -13.78
N TRP A 69 7.76 -12.41 -12.94
CA TRP A 69 7.61 -12.19 -11.51
C TRP A 69 8.92 -11.79 -10.83
N GLN A 70 10.01 -12.51 -11.10
CA GLN A 70 11.34 -12.19 -10.54
C GLN A 70 11.78 -10.75 -10.86
N ARG A 71 11.41 -10.23 -12.04
CA ARG A 71 11.70 -8.83 -12.41
C ARG A 71 10.87 -7.83 -11.59
N VAL A 72 9.58 -8.13 -11.35
CA VAL A 72 8.70 -7.31 -10.51
C VAL A 72 9.18 -7.31 -9.07
N GLU A 73 9.44 -8.50 -8.51
CA GLU A 73 9.94 -8.67 -7.16
C GLU A 73 11.27 -7.93 -6.96
N ALA A 74 12.24 -8.10 -7.84
CA ALA A 74 13.51 -7.39 -7.77
C ALA A 74 13.36 -5.86 -7.87
N ALA A 75 12.38 -5.37 -8.63
CA ALA A 75 12.09 -3.95 -8.71
C ALA A 75 11.48 -3.41 -7.40
N LEU A 76 10.48 -4.11 -6.85
CA LEU A 76 9.83 -3.74 -5.59
C LEU A 76 10.80 -3.79 -4.42
N VAL A 77 11.56 -4.89 -4.27
CA VAL A 77 12.57 -5.02 -3.20
C VAL A 77 13.61 -3.91 -3.28
N ARG A 78 14.08 -3.57 -4.48
CA ARG A 78 15.04 -2.48 -4.67
C ARG A 78 14.44 -1.12 -4.29
N GLN A 79 13.25 -0.80 -4.77
CA GLN A 79 12.60 0.48 -4.49
C GLN A 79 12.27 0.63 -3.00
N LEU A 80 11.63 -0.37 -2.40
CA LEU A 80 11.28 -0.36 -0.98
C LEU A 80 12.50 -0.41 -0.07
N GLY A 81 13.57 -1.07 -0.49
CA GLY A 81 14.84 -1.12 0.24
C GLY A 81 15.59 0.22 0.24
N ALA A 82 15.38 1.07 -0.78
CA ALA A 82 16.02 2.38 -0.89
C ALA A 82 15.33 3.47 -0.04
N GLN A 83 14.06 3.30 0.31
CA GLN A 83 13.31 4.30 1.08
C GLN A 83 13.77 4.38 2.55
N THR A 84 13.61 5.54 3.17
CA THR A 84 13.84 5.70 4.62
C THR A 84 12.88 4.80 5.41
N ALA A 85 13.40 4.09 6.40
CA ALA A 85 12.57 3.27 7.29
C ALA A 85 12.07 4.10 8.47
N TYR A 86 10.75 4.20 8.60
CA TYR A 86 10.06 4.82 9.72
C TYR A 86 9.36 3.75 10.56
N PRO A 87 9.05 4.03 11.84
CA PRO A 87 8.19 3.17 12.63
C PRO A 87 6.87 2.89 11.91
N LEU A 88 6.53 1.61 11.73
CA LEU A 88 5.25 1.21 11.13
C LEU A 88 4.26 0.85 12.23
N HIS A 89 3.05 1.39 12.13
CA HIS A 89 1.95 1.07 13.01
C HIS A 89 1.46 -0.36 12.77
N GLY A 90 1.28 -0.74 11.50
CA GLY A 90 1.03 -2.12 11.09
C GLY A 90 -0.37 -2.69 11.41
N SER A 91 -1.19 -1.97 12.16
CA SER A 91 -2.60 -2.30 12.42
C SER A 91 -3.47 -1.08 12.19
N LEU A 92 -3.85 -0.85 10.93
CA LEU A 92 -4.59 0.34 10.50
C LEU A 92 -5.82 -0.06 9.69
N ALA A 93 -6.92 0.65 9.95
CA ALA A 93 -8.12 0.63 9.13
C ALA A 93 -8.63 2.08 9.02
N PRO A 94 -9.10 2.50 7.84
CA PRO A 94 -9.59 3.87 7.65
C PRO A 94 -10.79 4.14 8.56
N PHE A 95 -10.90 5.38 9.02
CA PHE A 95 -12.02 5.88 9.84
C PHE A 95 -12.10 5.35 11.27
N ASP A 96 -11.23 4.41 11.66
CA ASP A 96 -11.12 3.92 13.03
C ASP A 96 -10.21 4.81 13.89
N ALA A 97 -10.47 4.82 15.20
CA ALA A 97 -9.57 5.46 16.16
C ALA A 97 -8.21 4.75 16.17
N LEU A 98 -7.12 5.52 16.08
CA LEU A 98 -5.76 4.98 16.13
C LEU A 98 -5.37 4.63 17.57
N ASP A 99 -4.99 3.37 17.82
CA ASP A 99 -4.35 2.98 19.08
C ASP A 99 -2.89 3.49 19.12
N ASN A 100 -2.71 4.66 19.70
CA ASN A 100 -1.40 5.32 19.76
C ASN A 100 -0.56 4.93 21.00
N GLY A 101 -1.01 3.94 21.78
CA GLY A 101 -0.41 3.54 23.07
C GLY A 101 0.66 2.45 22.96
N HIS A 102 0.79 1.78 21.81
CA HIS A 102 1.74 0.69 21.62
C HIS A 102 3.05 1.15 20.99
N ALA A 103 4.13 0.40 21.25
CA ALA A 103 5.43 0.57 20.61
C ALA A 103 5.44 -0.04 19.20
N PRO A 104 6.23 0.51 18.25
CA PRO A 104 6.43 -0.10 16.94
C PRO A 104 7.07 -1.49 17.05
N ARG A 105 6.68 -2.39 16.16
CA ARG A 105 7.27 -3.73 16.04
C ARG A 105 8.29 -3.85 14.91
N GLN A 106 8.19 -2.99 13.90
CA GLN A 106 9.02 -3.01 12.69
C GLN A 106 9.15 -1.60 12.11
N GLY A 107 10.19 -1.39 11.32
CA GLY A 107 10.41 -0.16 10.56
C GLY A 107 10.30 -0.39 9.05
N GLY A 108 9.92 0.61 8.28
CA GLY A 108 9.86 0.49 6.82
C GLY A 108 9.31 1.73 6.12
N PRO A 109 9.06 1.62 4.81
CA PRO A 109 8.42 2.67 4.03
C PRO A 109 7.16 3.22 4.69
N VAL A 110 7.13 4.52 4.97
CA VAL A 110 5.96 5.17 5.59
C VAL A 110 4.70 5.01 4.75
N GLY A 111 4.87 4.87 3.43
CA GLY A 111 3.80 4.63 2.48
C GLY A 111 3.00 3.34 2.74
N LEU A 112 3.55 2.35 3.47
CA LEU A 112 2.81 1.13 3.83
C LEU A 112 1.63 1.44 4.76
N ASP A 113 1.87 2.24 5.81
CA ASP A 113 0.81 2.67 6.73
C ASP A 113 -0.17 3.63 6.04
N LEU A 114 0.34 4.52 5.17
CA LEU A 114 -0.51 5.44 4.41
C LEU A 114 -1.43 4.69 3.44
N ALA A 115 -0.95 3.64 2.79
CA ALA A 115 -1.74 2.81 1.89
C ALA A 115 -2.88 2.10 2.64
N ALA A 116 -2.61 1.63 3.86
CA ALA A 116 -3.62 1.00 4.73
C ALA A 116 -4.77 1.94 5.13
N LEU A 117 -4.59 3.26 5.04
CA LEU A 117 -5.62 4.26 5.31
C LEU A 117 -6.24 4.82 4.03
N LEU A 118 -5.43 5.17 3.04
CA LEU A 118 -5.86 5.92 1.86
C LEU A 118 -6.26 5.04 0.67
N ARG A 119 -5.75 3.81 0.60
CA ARG A 119 -6.01 2.86 -0.50
C ARG A 119 -6.56 1.53 0.00
N HIS A 120 -7.22 1.56 1.15
CA HIS A 120 -7.96 0.43 1.71
C HIS A 120 -9.29 0.25 0.96
N PRO A 121 -9.82 -0.97 0.78
CA PRO A 121 -11.10 -1.19 0.07
C PRO A 121 -12.30 -0.44 0.66
N ALA A 122 -12.27 -0.20 1.98
CA ALA A 122 -13.29 0.58 2.69
C ALA A 122 -13.17 2.10 2.47
N CYS A 123 -12.05 2.59 1.93
CA CYS A 123 -11.77 4.00 1.68
C CYS A 123 -11.77 4.25 0.16
N VAL A 124 -12.83 4.88 -0.34
CA VAL A 124 -12.95 5.23 -1.76
C VAL A 124 -12.72 6.73 -1.90
N LEU A 125 -11.54 7.10 -2.38
CA LEU A 125 -11.14 8.47 -2.68
C LEU A 125 -11.00 8.64 -4.19
N ASP A 126 -11.34 9.83 -4.69
CA ASP A 126 -10.81 10.22 -5.99
C ASP A 126 -9.32 10.61 -5.87
N GLU A 127 -8.65 10.77 -7.00
CA GLU A 127 -7.22 11.07 -7.01
C GLU A 127 -6.91 12.48 -6.43
N ALA A 128 -7.85 13.43 -6.51
CA ALA A 128 -7.65 14.78 -5.99
C ALA A 128 -7.69 14.80 -4.45
N ASP A 129 -8.63 14.09 -3.84
CA ASP A 129 -8.74 13.92 -2.39
C ASP A 129 -7.55 13.12 -1.85
N GLU A 130 -7.15 12.04 -2.54
CA GLU A 130 -5.95 11.27 -2.20
C GLU A 130 -4.69 12.16 -2.19
N LEU A 131 -4.52 12.98 -3.23
CA LEU A 131 -3.40 13.92 -3.32
C LEU A 131 -3.44 14.99 -2.23
N ASP A 132 -4.60 15.61 -1.96
CA ASP A 132 -4.72 16.63 -0.90
C ASP A 132 -4.33 16.05 0.48
N LEU A 133 -4.85 14.86 0.82
CA LEU A 133 -4.53 14.17 2.06
C LEU A 133 -3.03 13.83 2.14
N LEU A 134 -2.46 13.30 1.07
CA LEU A 134 -1.06 12.91 1.04
C LEU A 134 -0.12 14.12 1.11
N ILE A 135 -0.43 15.22 0.41
CA ILE A 135 0.32 16.48 0.47
C ILE A 135 0.34 17.00 1.90
N ARG A 136 -0.81 17.06 2.57
CA ARG A 136 -0.90 17.53 3.96
C ARG A 136 -0.06 16.68 4.92
N TYR A 137 -0.13 15.36 4.76
CA TYR A 137 0.69 14.44 5.52
C TYR A 137 2.18 14.71 5.26
N TRP A 138 2.60 14.76 3.99
CA TRP A 138 3.98 15.02 3.58
C TRP A 138 4.52 16.35 4.12
N GLU A 139 3.74 17.43 4.02
CA GLU A 139 4.13 18.75 4.50
C GLU A 139 4.39 18.79 6.01
N ALA A 140 3.64 18.00 6.77
CA ALA A 140 3.84 17.84 8.21
C ALA A 140 4.99 16.86 8.50
N ALA A 141 5.09 15.77 7.75
CA ALA A 141 6.11 14.74 7.89
C ALA A 141 7.52 15.30 7.69
N ARG A 142 7.76 16.12 6.67
CA ARG A 142 9.06 16.77 6.44
C ARG A 142 9.54 17.69 7.58
N ARG A 143 8.64 18.05 8.50
CA ARG A 143 8.96 18.85 9.70
C ARG A 143 9.12 17.99 10.96
N ALA A 144 8.56 16.79 10.97
CA ALA A 144 8.41 15.95 12.16
C ALA A 144 9.22 14.65 12.10
N LEU A 145 9.57 14.18 10.91
CA LEU A 145 10.32 12.95 10.65
C LEU A 145 11.66 13.28 9.97
N PRO A 146 12.74 12.53 10.28
CA PRO A 146 14.03 12.69 9.62
C PRO A 146 14.00 12.12 8.19
N ASP A 147 14.77 12.70 7.27
CA ASP A 147 15.03 12.12 5.93
C ASP A 147 13.77 11.84 5.09
N VAL A 148 12.74 12.68 5.22
CA VAL A 148 11.61 12.74 4.27
C VAL A 148 12.06 13.51 3.03
N ASP A 149 11.78 12.98 1.84
CA ASP A 149 12.10 13.66 0.59
C ASP A 149 11.41 15.03 0.51
N LEU A 150 12.16 16.06 0.09
CA LEU A 150 11.70 17.44 -0.02
C LEU A 150 10.94 17.72 -1.33
N ASP A 151 10.97 16.79 -2.27
CA ASP A 151 10.16 16.82 -3.48
C ASP A 151 8.94 15.91 -3.32
N PHE A 152 7.74 16.50 -3.41
CA PHE A 152 6.49 15.74 -3.27
C PHE A 152 6.31 14.70 -4.40
N GLY A 153 6.83 14.94 -5.60
CA GLY A 153 6.74 13.97 -6.70
C GLY A 153 7.55 12.71 -6.44
N ASN A 154 8.71 12.83 -5.79
CA ASN A 154 9.46 11.67 -5.30
C ASN A 154 8.74 10.96 -4.16
N PHE A 155 8.22 11.72 -3.18
CA PHE A 155 7.41 11.15 -2.10
C PHE A 155 6.16 10.41 -2.60
N TRP A 156 5.47 10.97 -3.60
CA TRP A 156 4.32 10.36 -4.26
C TRP A 156 4.72 9.05 -4.94
N ARG A 157 5.83 9.04 -5.67
CA ARG A 157 6.37 7.82 -6.27
C ARG A 157 6.66 6.77 -5.20
N ASP A 158 7.36 7.14 -4.13
CA ASP A 158 7.68 6.23 -3.03
C ASP A 158 6.43 5.63 -2.37
N PHE A 159 5.41 6.47 -2.17
CA PHE A 159 4.09 6.05 -1.69
C PHE A 159 3.43 5.05 -2.65
N GLU A 160 3.44 5.29 -3.96
CA GLU A 160 2.83 4.36 -4.92
C GLU A 160 3.50 2.98 -4.91
N TRP A 161 4.82 2.92 -4.83
CA TRP A 161 5.56 1.66 -4.74
C TRP A 161 5.31 0.92 -3.42
N ALA A 162 5.25 1.65 -2.30
CA ALA A 162 4.89 1.08 -1.00
C ALA A 162 3.43 0.57 -0.97
N ALA A 163 2.50 1.36 -1.51
CA ALA A 163 1.11 0.98 -1.62
C ALA A 163 0.94 -0.30 -2.45
N LEU A 164 1.66 -0.41 -3.57
CA LEU A 164 1.62 -1.61 -4.40
C LEU A 164 2.04 -2.87 -3.62
N ALA A 165 3.13 -2.82 -2.85
CA ALA A 165 3.51 -3.97 -2.02
C ALA A 165 2.48 -4.30 -0.95
N TRP A 166 1.89 -3.28 -0.32
CA TRP A 166 0.79 -3.46 0.64
C TRP A 166 -0.43 -4.12 -0.02
N HIS A 167 -0.81 -3.69 -1.23
CA HIS A 167 -1.92 -4.30 -1.98
C HIS A 167 -1.65 -5.76 -2.33
N LEU A 168 -0.44 -6.09 -2.80
CA LEU A 168 -0.09 -7.47 -3.16
C LEU A 168 -0.13 -8.39 -1.93
N ASP A 169 0.37 -7.94 -0.77
CA ASP A 169 0.29 -8.72 0.47
C ASP A 169 -1.16 -8.91 0.93
N ARG A 170 -1.98 -7.85 0.84
CA ARG A 170 -3.40 -7.92 1.20
C ARG A 170 -4.16 -8.88 0.29
N ILE A 171 -3.98 -8.79 -1.03
CA ILE A 171 -4.57 -9.70 -2.02
C ILE A 171 -4.20 -11.16 -1.70
N ALA A 172 -2.95 -11.42 -1.31
CA ALA A 172 -2.49 -12.76 -0.97
C ALA A 172 -3.20 -13.37 0.25
N THR A 173 -3.73 -12.53 1.16
CA THR A 173 -4.52 -12.96 2.33
C THR A 173 -6.01 -13.17 2.05
N GLU A 174 -6.51 -12.71 0.89
CA GLU A 174 -7.93 -12.72 0.55
C GLU A 174 -8.29 -13.91 -0.36
N ALA A 175 -9.30 -14.70 0.02
CA ALA A 175 -9.78 -15.81 -0.81
C ALA A 175 -10.43 -15.32 -2.12
N ALA A 176 -11.05 -14.15 -2.09
CA ALA A 176 -11.63 -13.46 -3.23
C ALA A 176 -11.26 -11.96 -3.12
N PRO A 177 -10.20 -11.51 -3.81
CA PRO A 177 -9.65 -10.17 -3.61
C PRO A 177 -10.66 -9.07 -3.96
N ASP A 178 -10.77 -8.04 -3.13
CA ASP A 178 -11.60 -6.88 -3.46
C ASP A 178 -11.10 -6.21 -4.77
N ARG A 179 -12.03 -5.97 -5.69
CA ARG A 179 -11.74 -5.37 -7.01
C ARG A 179 -11.06 -4.01 -6.91
N ARG A 180 -11.28 -3.26 -5.83
CA ARG A 180 -10.62 -1.98 -5.57
C ARG A 180 -9.12 -2.17 -5.33
N LEU A 181 -8.70 -3.23 -4.64
CA LEU A 181 -7.27 -3.57 -4.49
C LEU A 181 -6.63 -3.82 -5.85
N LEU A 182 -7.27 -4.64 -6.68
CA LEU A 182 -6.79 -4.94 -8.03
C LEU A 182 -6.73 -3.68 -8.89
N ALA A 183 -7.70 -2.77 -8.78
CA ALA A 183 -7.69 -1.50 -9.48
C ALA A 183 -6.49 -0.62 -9.07
N HIS A 184 -6.15 -0.57 -7.77
CA HIS A 184 -4.95 0.14 -7.31
C HIS A 184 -3.66 -0.47 -7.88
N VAL A 185 -3.57 -1.81 -7.90
CA VAL A 185 -2.42 -2.54 -8.46
C VAL A 185 -2.25 -2.22 -9.94
N VAL A 186 -3.32 -2.33 -10.76
CA VAL A 186 -3.28 -2.03 -12.19
C VAL A 186 -2.94 -0.55 -12.44
N ARG A 187 -3.56 0.37 -11.69
CA ARG A 187 -3.28 1.81 -11.79
C ARG A 187 -1.80 2.11 -11.53
N THR A 188 -1.20 1.49 -10.53
CA THR A 188 0.21 1.70 -10.21
C THR A 188 1.13 1.03 -11.24
N ALA A 189 0.83 -0.21 -11.60
CA ALA A 189 1.65 -0.99 -12.54
C ALA A 189 1.69 -0.39 -13.95
N THR A 190 0.67 0.36 -14.35
CA THR A 190 0.62 1.06 -15.65
C THR A 190 1.38 2.39 -15.66
N ARG A 191 1.72 2.96 -14.49
CA ARG A 191 2.50 4.21 -14.37
C ARG A 191 4.01 4.00 -14.48
N TYR A 192 4.51 2.81 -14.13
CA TYR A 192 5.95 2.51 -14.06
C TYR A 192 6.33 1.37 -15.02
N ILE A 193 7.28 1.64 -15.90
CA ILE A 193 7.69 0.67 -16.95
C ILE A 193 8.26 -0.62 -16.35
N GLU A 194 8.90 -0.52 -15.19
CA GLU A 194 9.44 -1.63 -14.42
C GLU A 194 8.36 -2.60 -13.92
N LEU A 195 7.12 -2.11 -13.77
CA LEU A 195 5.98 -2.86 -13.26
C LEU A 195 5.08 -3.40 -14.38
N LYS A 196 5.34 -3.08 -15.64
CA LYS A 196 4.61 -3.64 -16.79
C LYS A 196 4.50 -5.18 -16.78
N PRO A 197 5.52 -5.95 -16.36
CA PRO A 197 5.37 -7.41 -16.24
C PRO A 197 4.24 -7.84 -15.27
N LEU A 198 3.94 -7.04 -14.25
CA LEU A 198 2.89 -7.35 -13.27
C LEU A 198 1.49 -7.35 -13.90
N THR A 199 1.21 -6.45 -14.85
CA THR A 199 -0.10 -6.43 -15.53
C THR A 199 -0.32 -7.70 -16.36
N LEU A 200 0.75 -8.26 -16.95
CA LEU A 200 0.68 -9.51 -17.71
C LEU A 200 0.41 -10.71 -16.80
N LEU A 201 1.02 -10.73 -15.60
CA LEU A 201 0.78 -11.78 -14.61
C LEU A 201 -0.64 -11.74 -14.07
N ILE A 202 -1.17 -10.55 -13.78
CA ILE A 202 -2.54 -10.36 -13.29
C ILE A 202 -3.59 -10.83 -14.31
N ASP A 203 -3.36 -10.53 -15.58
CA ASP A 203 -4.23 -10.99 -16.68
C ASP A 203 -4.16 -12.51 -16.84
N ALA A 204 -2.95 -13.09 -16.82
CA ALA A 204 -2.76 -14.54 -16.94
C ALA A 204 -3.40 -15.35 -15.80
N GLU A 205 -3.42 -14.81 -14.57
CA GLU A 205 -4.10 -15.44 -13.43
C GLU A 205 -5.63 -15.23 -13.43
N GLY A 206 -6.16 -14.49 -14.40
CA GLY A 206 -7.61 -14.22 -14.47
C GLY A 206 -8.12 -13.39 -13.28
N LEU A 207 -7.24 -12.69 -12.57
CA LEU A 207 -7.63 -11.87 -11.42
C LEU A 207 -8.56 -10.71 -11.83
N LEU A 208 -8.55 -10.34 -13.11
CA LEU A 208 -9.44 -9.32 -13.68
C LEU A 208 -10.75 -9.88 -14.29
N ALA A 209 -11.01 -11.18 -14.16
CA ALA A 209 -12.18 -11.80 -14.78
C ALA A 209 -13.53 -11.29 -14.21
N ASP A 210 -14.50 -11.15 -15.12
CA ASP A 210 -15.83 -10.53 -15.01
C ASP A 210 -15.88 -9.00 -14.76
N GLY A 211 -16.04 -8.22 -15.82
CA GLY A 211 -16.60 -6.85 -15.74
C GLY A 211 -15.64 -5.72 -15.35
N PHE A 212 -14.32 -5.94 -15.38
CA PHE A 212 -13.35 -4.86 -15.19
C PHE A 212 -13.32 -3.94 -16.42
N THR A 213 -13.94 -2.77 -16.32
CA THR A 213 -13.72 -1.68 -17.27
C THR A 213 -12.91 -0.60 -16.58
N LEU A 214 -11.72 -0.31 -17.13
CA LEU A 214 -10.98 0.92 -16.82
C LEU A 214 -11.85 2.09 -17.31
N ARG A 215 -12.63 2.68 -16.40
CA ARG A 215 -13.30 3.96 -16.61
C ARG A 215 -12.59 5.03 -15.80
#